data_AF-A0A0D2AE16-F1
#
_entry.id   AF-A0A0D2AE16-F1
#
_cell.length_a   1.000
_cell.length_b   1.000
_cell.length_c   1.000
_cell.angle_alpha   90.00
_cell.angle_beta   90.00
_cell.angle_gamma   90.00
#
_symmetry.space_group_name_H-M   'P 1'
#
loop_
_entity.id
_entity.type
_entity.pdbx_description
1 polymer ?
#
loop_
_entity_poly.entity_id
_entity_poly.type
_entity_poly.pdbx_seq_one_letter_code
_entity_poly.pdbx_strand_id
1 'polypeptide(L)'
;MAVTEFQERVYAHLLAIPAGKVTTYANLARALNSSPRAVGGALRCNPFAPEVPCHRVIASDGFVGGFKGDWEKAPSGINQTMKLRLLNDEGVHFTPEGKLIVNNDVWFDGPWKIKGQKLPTRKEGP
;
A
#
# COMPACT_ATOMS: atom_id res chain seq x y z
N MET A 1 -6.50 17.09 -10.64
CA MET A 1 -5.60 17.57 -9.58
C MET A 1 -4.20 17.03 -9.86
N ALA A 2 -3.18 17.89 -9.69
CA ALA A 2 -1.78 17.50 -9.83
C ALA A 2 -1.36 16.65 -8.61
N VAL A 3 -0.41 15.73 -8.83
CA VAL A 3 0.21 14.95 -7.75
C VAL A 3 1.18 15.88 -7.00
N THR A 4 1.15 15.86 -5.67
CA THR A 4 2.06 16.68 -4.86
C THR A 4 3.42 16.01 -4.70
N GLU A 5 4.49 16.77 -4.43
CA GLU A 5 5.84 16.20 -4.20
C GLU A 5 5.84 15.12 -3.11
N PHE A 6 5.02 15.29 -2.06
CA PHE A 6 4.87 14.27 -1.02
C PHE A 6 4.21 12.99 -1.57
N GLN A 7 3.14 13.12 -2.36
CA GLN A 7 2.49 11.97 -3.00
C GLN A 7 3.44 11.27 -3.97
N GLU A 8 4.22 12.02 -4.76
CA GLU A 8 5.22 11.44 -5.68
C GLU A 8 6.24 10.60 -4.93
N ARG A 9 6.79 11.13 -3.82
CA ARG A 9 7.71 10.39 -2.97
C ARG A 9 7.06 9.12 -2.40
N VAL A 10 5.83 9.19 -1.92
CA VAL A 10 5.08 8.02 -1.43
C VAL A 10 4.95 6.97 -2.53
N TYR A 11 4.52 7.37 -3.73
CA TYR A 11 4.29 6.46 -4.86
C TYR A 11 5.58 5.82 -5.36
N ALA A 12 6.69 6.56 -5.38
CA ALA A 12 7.99 5.97 -5.69
C ALA A 12 8.38 4.90 -4.65
N HIS A 13 8.15 5.12 -3.36
CA HIS A 13 8.43 4.08 -2.35
C HIS A 13 7.53 2.85 -2.53
N LEU A 14 6.26 3.01 -2.94
CA LEU A 14 5.39 1.88 -3.23
C LEU A 14 5.92 1.00 -4.37
N LEU A 15 6.45 1.62 -5.43
CA LEU A 15 6.99 0.90 -6.58
C LEU A 15 8.25 0.10 -6.23
N ALA A 16 8.92 0.38 -5.12
CA ALA A 16 10.05 -0.40 -4.63
C ALA A 16 9.64 -1.68 -3.86
N ILE A 17 8.36 -1.79 -3.46
CA ILE A 17 7.87 -2.97 -2.73
C ILE A 17 7.64 -4.10 -3.75
N PRO A 18 8.34 -5.25 -3.66
CA PRO A 18 8.13 -6.36 -4.59
C PRO A 18 6.74 -6.97 -4.48
N ALA A 19 6.27 -7.62 -5.56
CA ALA A 19 5.09 -8.47 -5.49
C ALA A 19 5.31 -9.60 -4.46
N GLY A 20 4.26 -9.94 -3.71
CA GLY A 20 4.32 -10.96 -2.66
C GLY A 20 4.92 -10.45 -1.35
N LYS A 21 5.25 -9.16 -1.27
CA LYS A 21 5.74 -8.50 -0.05
C LYS A 21 4.79 -7.39 0.38
N VAL A 22 4.73 -7.15 1.68
CA VAL A 22 3.98 -6.05 2.27
C VAL A 22 4.86 -5.19 3.17
N THR A 23 4.52 -3.91 3.27
CA THR A 23 5.09 -3.00 4.25
C THR A 23 3.99 -2.39 5.10
N THR A 24 4.36 -1.62 6.12
CA THR A 24 3.38 -0.97 7.00
C THR A 24 3.30 0.52 6.76
N TYR A 25 2.16 1.13 7.07
CA TYR A 25 2.03 2.60 7.08
C TYR A 25 3.09 3.26 7.96
N ALA A 26 3.43 2.64 9.11
CA ALA A 26 4.45 3.15 10.02
C ALA A 26 5.85 3.09 9.42
N ASN A 27 6.18 2.00 8.73
CA ASN A 27 7.49 1.82 8.14
C ASN A 27 7.71 2.77 6.95
N LEU A 28 6.69 2.93 6.10
CA LEU A 28 6.74 3.87 4.99
C LEU A 28 6.83 5.32 5.49
N ALA A 29 6.07 5.66 6.53
CA ALA A 29 6.14 6.98 7.16
C ALA A 29 7.55 7.27 7.72
N ARG A 30 8.18 6.28 8.37
CA ARG A 30 9.56 6.38 8.86
C ARG A 30 10.55 6.61 7.72
N ALA A 31 10.44 5.85 6.63
CA ALA A 31 11.30 6.01 5.45
C ALA A 31 11.16 7.41 4.81
N LEU A 32 9.95 7.99 4.86
CA LEU A 32 9.63 9.28 4.27
C LEU A 32 9.85 10.48 5.22
N ASN A 33 10.23 10.24 6.48
CA ASN A 33 10.24 11.23 7.56
C ASN A 33 8.88 11.95 7.69
N SER A 34 7.81 11.17 7.83
CA SER A 34 6.42 11.63 7.85
C SER A 34 5.59 10.85 8.89
N SER A 35 4.26 10.94 8.80
CA SER A 35 3.32 10.22 9.67
C SER A 35 2.51 9.15 8.92
N PRO A 36 2.10 8.06 9.58
CA PRO A 36 1.22 7.04 8.98
C PRO A 36 -0.07 7.64 8.40
N ARG A 37 -0.61 8.67 9.06
CA ARG A 37 -1.83 9.37 8.62
C ARG A 37 -1.61 10.12 7.30
N ALA A 38 -0.48 10.83 7.16
CA ALA A 38 -0.13 11.52 5.92
C ALA A 38 0.04 10.53 4.76
N VAL A 39 0.72 9.40 5.01
CA VAL A 39 0.84 8.30 4.04
C VAL A 39 -0.53 7.79 3.62
N GLY A 40 -1.42 7.47 4.58
CA GLY A 40 -2.78 7.02 4.28
C GLY A 40 -3.58 8.00 3.41
N GLY A 41 -3.42 9.30 3.66
CA GLY A 41 -3.99 10.36 2.81
C GLY A 41 -3.46 10.32 1.38
N ALA A 42 -2.15 10.18 1.19
CA ALA A 42 -1.54 10.06 -0.13
C ALA A 42 -2.01 8.80 -0.88
N LEU A 43 -2.14 7.66 -0.18
CA LEU A 43 -2.60 6.40 -0.78
C LEU A 43 -4.07 6.45 -1.22
N ARG A 44 -4.93 7.15 -0.46
CA ARG A 44 -6.35 7.34 -0.82
C ARG A 44 -6.50 8.10 -2.14
N CYS A 45 -5.56 8.99 -2.44
CA CYS A 45 -5.57 9.82 -3.65
C CYS A 45 -4.78 9.24 -4.82
N ASN A 46 -4.26 8.00 -4.72
CA ASN A 46 -3.41 7.39 -5.76
C ASN A 46 -4.15 7.25 -7.11
N PRO A 47 -3.84 8.08 -8.13
CA PRO A 47 -4.50 8.01 -9.43
C PRO A 47 -3.94 6.90 -10.32
N PHE A 48 -2.87 6.24 -9.88
CA PHE A 48 -2.14 5.22 -10.64
C PHE A 48 -2.46 3.79 -10.16
N ALA A 49 -3.46 3.61 -9.30
CA ALA A 49 -3.87 2.28 -8.88
C ALA A 49 -4.45 1.48 -10.08
N PRO A 50 -4.16 0.17 -10.22
CA PRO A 50 -3.36 -0.68 -9.32
C PRO A 50 -1.85 -0.74 -9.65
N GLU A 51 -1.38 -0.03 -10.68
CA GLU A 51 0.01 -0.06 -11.15
C GLU A 51 1.00 0.44 -10.09
N VAL A 52 0.65 1.51 -9.38
CA VAL A 52 1.31 1.88 -8.13
C VAL A 52 0.65 1.10 -6.98
N PRO A 53 1.35 0.13 -6.36
CA PRO A 53 0.74 -0.95 -5.58
C PRO A 53 0.40 -0.52 -4.14
N CYS A 54 -0.59 0.36 -3.98
CA CYS A 54 -1.03 0.82 -2.66
C CYS A 54 -1.66 -0.29 -1.79
N HIS A 55 -2.07 -1.41 -2.40
CA HIS A 55 -2.55 -2.59 -1.67
C HIS A 55 -1.47 -3.28 -0.83
N ARG A 56 -0.18 -3.09 -1.15
CA ARG A 56 0.95 -3.68 -0.39
C ARG A 56 1.25 -2.99 0.94
N VAL A 57 0.50 -1.94 1.31
CA VAL A 57 0.67 -1.24 2.60
C VAL A 57 -0.43 -1.65 3.58
N ILE A 58 -0.06 -2.24 4.71
CA ILE A 58 -0.98 -2.74 5.74
C ILE A 58 -0.71 -2.12 7.12
N ALA A 59 -1.51 -2.48 8.13
CA ALA A 59 -1.28 -2.03 9.50
C ALA A 59 -0.11 -2.78 10.15
N SER A 60 0.56 -2.13 11.12
CA SER A 60 1.75 -2.69 11.77
C SER A 60 1.48 -3.90 12.65
N ASP A 61 0.23 -4.14 13.03
CA ASP A 61 -0.23 -5.29 13.80
C ASP A 61 -0.61 -6.49 12.91
N GLY A 62 -0.21 -6.45 11.63
CA GLY A 62 -0.52 -7.47 10.63
C GLY A 62 -1.95 -7.43 10.13
N PHE A 63 -2.78 -6.47 10.55
CA PHE A 63 -4.12 -6.33 9.99
C PHE A 63 -4.06 -5.73 8.58
N VAL A 64 -4.85 -6.26 7.65
CA VAL A 64 -4.89 -5.79 6.26
C VAL A 64 -5.16 -4.27 6.17
N GLY A 65 -5.90 -3.73 7.14
CA GLY A 65 -6.23 -2.30 7.21
C GLY A 65 -7.17 -1.85 6.09
N GLY A 66 -7.44 -0.54 6.07
CA GLY A 66 -8.35 0.03 5.07
C GLY A 66 -7.81 0.04 3.63
N PHE A 67 -8.73 0.18 2.67
CA PHE A 67 -8.44 0.39 1.25
C PHE A 67 -9.38 1.42 0.66
N LYS A 68 -8.87 2.33 -0.18
CA LYS A 68 -9.66 3.40 -0.85
C LYS A 68 -10.57 4.21 0.10
N GLY A 69 -10.19 4.37 1.37
CA GLY A 69 -10.94 5.15 2.37
C GLY A 69 -11.98 4.38 3.18
N ASP A 70 -12.11 3.08 2.97
CA ASP A 70 -13.00 2.19 3.74
C ASP A 70 -12.21 1.42 4.81
N TRP A 71 -12.72 1.40 6.05
CA TRP A 71 -12.06 0.83 7.22
C TRP A 71 -13.03 0.09 8.17
N GLU A 72 -14.33 -0.01 7.85
CA GLU A 72 -15.36 -0.20 8.89
C GLU A 72 -15.50 -1.63 9.45
N LYS A 73 -14.95 -2.68 8.81
CA LYS A 73 -14.72 -4.04 9.35
C LYS A 73 -14.04 -4.91 8.29
N ALA A 74 -13.15 -5.84 8.68
CA ALA A 74 -12.68 -6.90 7.79
C ALA A 74 -13.49 -8.20 8.03
N PRO A 75 -13.85 -8.96 6.97
CA PRO A 75 -13.63 -8.66 5.55
C PRO A 75 -14.79 -7.85 4.92
N SER A 76 -15.61 -7.15 5.71
CA SER A 76 -16.90 -6.58 5.29
C SER A 76 -16.83 -5.15 4.72
N GLY A 77 -15.93 -4.92 3.76
CA GLY A 77 -15.94 -3.73 2.90
C GLY A 77 -15.56 -4.07 1.46
N ILE A 78 -16.35 -3.60 0.48
CA ILE A 78 -16.14 -3.86 -0.96
C ILE A 78 -14.70 -3.51 -1.39
N ASN A 79 -14.15 -2.44 -0.83
CA ASN A 79 -12.81 -1.99 -1.13
C ASN A 79 -11.74 -2.88 -0.50
N GLN A 80 -11.94 -3.40 0.70
CA GLN A 80 -11.01 -4.35 1.32
C GLN A 80 -10.97 -5.67 0.55
N THR A 81 -12.10 -6.12 -0.02
CA THR A 81 -12.15 -7.32 -0.87
C THR A 81 -11.23 -7.21 -2.08
N MET A 82 -11.16 -6.04 -2.73
CA MET A 82 -10.21 -5.84 -3.84
C MET A 82 -8.74 -5.91 -3.39
N LYS A 83 -8.43 -5.31 -2.23
CA LYS A 83 -7.08 -5.35 -1.65
C LYS A 83 -6.66 -6.78 -1.31
N LEU A 84 -7.53 -7.53 -0.64
CA LEU A 84 -7.32 -8.92 -0.29
C LEU A 84 -7.13 -9.78 -1.53
N ARG A 85 -7.92 -9.57 -2.59
CA ARG A 85 -7.74 -10.27 -3.87
C ARG A 85 -6.37 -9.99 -4.49
N LEU A 86 -5.98 -8.73 -4.61
CA LEU A 86 -4.67 -8.37 -5.18
C LEU A 86 -3.50 -8.95 -4.38
N LEU A 87 -3.60 -8.94 -3.05
CA LEU A 87 -2.60 -9.54 -2.16
C LEU A 87 -2.57 -11.07 -2.31
N ASN A 88 -3.73 -11.71 -2.38
CA ASN A 88 -3.84 -13.16 -2.60
C ASN A 88 -3.26 -13.58 -3.97
N ASP A 89 -3.54 -12.82 -5.03
CA ASP A 89 -2.98 -13.07 -6.37
C ASP A 89 -1.44 -12.93 -6.39
N GLU A 90 -0.88 -12.18 -5.44
CA GLU A 90 0.56 -12.05 -5.20
C GLU A 90 1.12 -13.09 -4.21
N GLY A 91 0.29 -13.98 -3.66
CA GLY A 91 0.68 -15.02 -2.70
C GLY A 91 0.71 -14.56 -1.23
N VAL A 92 0.13 -13.40 -0.91
CA VAL A 92 0.01 -12.86 0.45
C VAL A 92 -1.37 -13.16 1.00
N HIS A 93 -1.44 -14.04 2.00
CA HIS A 93 -2.69 -14.56 2.54
C HIS A 93 -3.06 -13.93 3.89
N PHE A 94 -4.37 -13.82 4.13
CA PHE A 94 -4.94 -13.29 5.37
C PHE A 94 -5.97 -14.27 5.94
N THR A 95 -6.11 -14.28 7.25
CA THR A 95 -7.19 -15.01 7.93
C THR A 95 -8.54 -14.37 7.63
N PRO A 96 -9.67 -15.05 7.89
CA PRO A 96 -11.00 -14.46 7.76
C PRO A 96 -11.18 -13.16 8.56
N GLU A 97 -10.47 -13.02 9.67
CA GLU A 97 -10.47 -11.82 10.52
C GLU A 97 -9.57 -10.69 9.96
N GLY A 98 -8.98 -10.87 8.77
CA GLY A 98 -8.14 -9.86 8.11
C GLY A 98 -6.73 -9.74 8.69
N LYS A 99 -6.25 -10.75 9.44
CA LYS A 99 -4.87 -10.80 9.95
C LYS A 99 -3.96 -11.51 8.97
N LEU A 100 -2.76 -10.97 8.76
CA LEU A 100 -1.76 -11.56 7.90
C LEU A 100 -1.38 -12.95 8.39
N ILE A 101 -1.42 -13.93 7.49
CA ILE A 101 -0.89 -15.27 7.77
C ILE A 101 0.63 -15.17 7.57
N VAL A 102 1.36 -15.04 8.68
CA VAL A 102 2.76 -14.65 8.67
C VAL A 102 3.65 -15.80 8.20
N ASN A 103 4.41 -15.53 7.13
CA ASN A 103 5.63 -16.25 6.77
C ASN A 103 6.79 -15.26 6.91
N ASN A 104 7.98 -15.72 7.33
CA ASN A 104 9.13 -14.83 7.61
C ASN A 104 9.49 -13.90 6.43
N ASP A 105 9.21 -14.32 5.20
CA ASP A 105 9.57 -13.57 4.01
C ASP A 105 8.51 -12.57 3.55
N VAL A 106 7.38 -12.38 4.24
CA VAL A 106 6.30 -11.52 3.69
C VAL A 106 6.56 -10.02 3.88
N TRP A 107 7.38 -9.65 4.87
CA TRP A 107 7.62 -8.26 5.23
C TRP A 107 8.71 -7.60 4.38
N PHE A 108 8.50 -6.34 4.02
CA PHE A 108 9.47 -5.49 3.33
C PHE A 108 9.79 -4.25 4.18
N ASP A 109 11.02 -4.23 4.70
CA ASP A 109 11.57 -3.13 5.51
C ASP A 109 12.57 -2.25 4.77
N GLY A 110 12.62 -2.40 3.45
CA GLY A 110 13.60 -1.78 2.58
C GLY A 110 14.63 -2.78 2.06
N PRO A 111 15.75 -2.30 1.50
CA PRO A 111 16.22 -0.91 1.54
C PRO A 111 15.34 0.06 0.74
N TRP A 112 15.10 1.26 1.28
CA TRP A 112 14.37 2.36 0.61
C TRP A 112 15.25 3.16 -0.35
N LYS A 113 16.05 2.48 -1.17
CA LYS A 113 16.95 3.12 -2.15
C LYS A 113 16.16 3.49 -3.40
N ILE A 114 15.47 4.62 -3.36
CA ILE A 114 14.71 5.14 -4.50
C ILE A 114 15.62 6.05 -5.33
N LYS A 115 16.03 5.62 -6.52
CA LYS A 115 16.77 6.46 -7.50
C LYS A 115 15.98 6.59 -8.79
N GLY A 116 15.59 7.82 -9.14
CA GLY A 116 15.10 8.16 -10.48
C GLY A 116 13.87 7.37 -10.95
N GLN A 117 13.03 6.89 -10.02
CA GLN A 117 11.88 6.06 -10.37
C GLN A 117 10.81 6.94 -11.03
N LYS A 118 10.62 6.77 -12.34
CA LYS A 118 9.62 7.51 -13.10
C LYS A 118 8.24 6.95 -12.74
N LEU A 119 7.36 7.82 -12.25
CA LEU A 119 5.96 7.45 -12.05
C LEU A 119 5.30 7.13 -13.40
N PRO A 120 4.36 6.18 -13.44
CA PRO A 120 3.62 5.93 -14.66
C PRO A 120 2.86 7.18 -15.11
N THR A 121 2.58 7.26 -16.41
CA THR A 121 1.75 8.35 -16.94
C THR A 121 0.39 8.28 -16.27
N ARG A 122 -0.12 9.43 -15.82
CA ARG A 122 -1.43 9.51 -15.19
C ARG A 122 -2.44 8.94 -16.19
N LYS A 123 -3.15 7.89 -15.79
CA LYS A 123 -4.32 7.47 -16.55
C LYS A 123 -5.30 8.64 -16.47
N GLU A 124 -5.56 9.26 -17.62
CA GLU A 124 -6.75 10.07 -17.75
C GLU A 124 -7.92 9.12 -17.46
N GLY A 125 -8.66 9.43 -16.40
CA GLY A 125 -9.86 8.64 -16.08
C GLY A 125 -10.91 8.80 -17.19
N PRO A 126 -11.87 7.88 -17.31
CA PRO A 126 -13.04 8.09 -18.16
C PRO A 126 -13.83 9.34 -17.73
#